data_AF-A0A1G4H851-F1
#
_entry.id   AF-A0A1G4H851-F1
#
_cell.length_a   1.000
_cell.length_b   1.000
_cell.length_c   1.000
_cell.angle_alpha   90.00
_cell.angle_beta   90.00
_cell.angle_gamma   90.00
#
_symmetry.space_group_name_H-M   'P 1'
#
loop_
_entity.id
_entity.type
_entity.pdbx_description
1 polymer ?
#
loop_
_entity_poly.entity_id
_entity_poly.type
_entity_poly.pdbx_seq_one_letter_code
_entity_poly.pdbx_strand_id
1 'polypeptide(L)'
;MFDVKLPEFVVDKNHPIGYLVSSMQTFVHDSVRLIRKCTKPNKKEYTNIVYACSFGFLIMGFIGYIIKLVFIPINNIFVGSY
;
A
#
# COMPACT_ATOMS: atom_id res chain seq x y z
N MET A 1 21.40 0.55 -12.63
CA MET A 1 21.50 -0.71 -11.88
C MET A 1 20.31 -1.58 -12.24
N PHE A 2 20.39 -2.19 -13.43
CA PHE A 2 19.63 -3.34 -13.93
C PHE A 2 20.35 -3.68 -15.26
N ASP A 3 21.49 -4.36 -15.15
CA ASP A 3 22.22 -4.87 -16.31
C ASP A 3 21.62 -6.24 -16.65
N VAL A 4 20.38 -6.23 -17.14
CA VAL A 4 19.74 -7.44 -17.65
C VAL A 4 20.22 -7.58 -19.09
N LYS A 5 21.01 -8.63 -19.38
CA LYS A 5 21.26 -9.07 -20.76
C LYS A 5 19.94 -9.54 -21.36
N LEU A 6 19.15 -8.58 -21.83
CA LEU A 6 17.89 -8.84 -22.52
C LEU A 6 18.21 -9.30 -23.93
N PRO A 7 17.52 -10.34 -24.43
CA PRO A 7 17.68 -10.80 -25.81
C PRO A 7 17.29 -9.68 -26.78
N GLU A 8 18.00 -9.58 -27.92
CA GLU A 8 17.89 -8.44 -28.86
C GLU A 8 16.45 -8.14 -29.33
N PHE A 9 15.57 -9.15 -29.39
CA PHE A 9 14.16 -8.98 -29.78
C PHE A 9 13.33 -8.12 -28.81
N VAL A 10 13.75 -7.99 -27.55
CA VAL A 10 13.09 -7.14 -26.53
C VAL A 10 13.65 -5.71 -26.57
N VAL A 11 14.85 -5.54 -27.10
CA VAL A 11 15.53 -4.24 -27.22
C VAL A 11 15.13 -3.54 -28.53
N ASP A 12 14.71 -4.29 -29.54
CA ASP A 12 14.25 -3.74 -30.82
C ASP A 12 12.90 -3.02 -30.69
N LYS A 13 12.92 -1.70 -30.91
CA LYS A 13 11.74 -0.82 -30.86
C LYS A 13 10.76 -1.04 -32.01
N ASN A 14 11.17 -1.73 -33.08
CA ASN A 14 10.34 -1.95 -34.26
C ASN A 14 9.34 -3.11 -34.07
N HIS A 15 9.54 -3.96 -33.06
CA HIS A 15 8.64 -5.07 -32.72
C HIS A 15 7.65 -4.64 -31.60
N PRO A 16 6.36 -5.04 -31.64
CA PRO A 16 5.36 -4.61 -30.65
C PRO A 16 5.75 -4.96 -29.20
N ILE A 17 6.45 -6.09 -28.99
CA ILE A 17 6.91 -6.51 -27.67
C ILE A 17 8.06 -5.62 -27.17
N GLY A 18 9.01 -5.23 -28.02
CA GLY A 18 10.11 -4.34 -27.62
C GLY A 18 9.66 -2.90 -27.35
N TYR A 19 8.66 -2.39 -28.09
CA TYR A 19 8.04 -1.10 -27.79
C TYR A 19 7.40 -1.07 -26.40
N LEU A 20 6.64 -2.12 -26.04
CA LEU A 20 6.03 -2.27 -24.72
C LEU A 20 7.07 -2.30 -23.60
N VAL A 21 8.15 -3.08 -23.77
CA VAL A 21 9.20 -3.18 -22.74
C VAL A 21 9.97 -1.87 -22.59
N SER A 22 10.31 -1.19 -23.69
CA SER A 22 10.98 0.12 -23.63
C SER A 22 10.10 1.21 -22.99
N SER A 23 8.79 1.15 -23.21
CA SER A 23 7.81 2.04 -22.57
C SER A 23 7.75 1.81 -21.07
N MET A 24 7.72 0.55 -20.62
CA MET A 24 7.77 0.22 -19.19
C MET A 24 9.08 0.66 -18.53
N GLN A 25 10.22 0.46 -19.20
CA GLN A 25 11.51 0.90 -18.68
C GLN A 25 11.57 2.43 -18.52
N THR A 26 11.05 3.16 -19.51
CA THR A 26 10.94 4.63 -19.46
C THR A 26 10.01 5.09 -18.33
N PHE A 27 8.86 4.43 -18.18
CA PHE A 27 7.92 4.71 -17.09
C PHE A 27 8.54 4.50 -15.70
N VAL A 28 9.28 3.41 -15.50
CA VAL A 28 9.98 3.17 -14.23
C VAL A 28 11.02 4.26 -13.97
N HIS A 29 11.79 4.64 -14.99
CA HIS A 29 12.78 5.70 -14.86
C HIS A 29 12.14 7.05 -14.47
N ASP A 30 11.04 7.41 -15.12
CA ASP A 30 10.30 8.65 -14.82
C ASP A 30 9.61 8.60 -13.44
N SER A 31 9.09 7.43 -13.03
CA SER A 31 8.52 7.21 -11.69
C SER A 31 9.56 7.43 -10.59
N VAL A 32 10.77 6.93 -10.79
CA VAL A 32 11.87 7.15 -9.83
C VAL A 32 12.28 8.63 -9.80
N ARG A 33 12.31 9.31 -10.95
CA ARG A 33 12.57 10.76 -11.02
C ARG A 33 11.51 11.55 -10.23
N LEU A 34 10.24 11.18 -10.35
CA LEU A 34 9.14 11.79 -9.61
C LEU A 34 9.32 11.62 -8.10
N ILE A 35 9.53 10.39 -7.62
CA ILE A 35 9.71 10.11 -6.19
C ILE A 35 10.90 10.88 -5.60
N ARG A 36 11.97 11.07 -6.38
CA ARG A 36 13.13 11.87 -5.96
C ARG A 36 12.84 13.38 -5.90
N LYS A 37 11.88 13.88 -6.70
CA LYS A 37 11.46 15.29 -6.70
C LYS A 37 10.49 15.61 -5.57
N CYS A 38 9.72 14.63 -5.11
CA CYS A 38 8.80 14.80 -3.98
C CYS A 38 9.54 15.15 -2.68
N THR A 39 8.99 16.11 -1.93
CA THR A 39 9.46 16.45 -0.59
C THR A 39 9.16 15.29 0.36
N LYS A 40 10.21 14.68 0.92
CA LYS A 40 10.05 13.59 1.89
C LYS A 40 9.69 14.19 3.25
N PRO A 41 8.71 13.60 3.97
CA PRO A 41 8.34 14.08 5.29
C PRO A 41 9.54 14.01 6.24
N ASN A 42 9.73 15.05 7.04
CA ASN A 42 10.77 15.07 8.06
C ASN A 42 10.37 14.15 9.23
N LYS A 43 11.32 13.72 10.06
CA LYS A 43 11.09 12.87 11.24
C LYS A 43 10.00 13.41 12.15
N LYS A 44 9.95 14.74 12.36
CA LYS A 44 8.91 15.38 13.19
C LYS A 44 7.51 15.24 12.60
N GLU A 45 7.36 15.46 11.29
CA GLU A 45 6.07 15.35 10.59
C GLU A 45 5.59 13.91 10.55
N TYR A 46 6.49 12.98 10.25
CA TYR A 46 6.21 11.55 10.25
C TYR A 46 5.72 11.08 11.62
N THR A 47 6.43 11.45 12.70
CA THR A 47 6.05 11.08 14.07
C THR A 47 4.67 11.63 14.44
N ASN A 48 4.34 12.86 14.06
CA ASN A 48 3.00 13.42 14.31
C ASN A 48 1.89 12.63 13.59
N ILE A 49 2.12 12.24 12.33
CA ILE A 49 1.17 11.43 11.57
C ILE A 49 1.01 10.05 12.19
N VAL A 50 2.11 9.42 12.59
CA VAL A 50 2.10 8.10 13.25
C VAL A 50 1.35 8.17 14.57
N TYR A 51 1.54 9.21 15.38
CA TYR A 51 0.78 9.39 16.62
C TYR A 51 -0.72 9.52 16.35
N ALA A 52 -1.13 10.38 15.42
CA ALA A 52 -2.54 10.56 15.08
C ALA A 52 -3.17 9.26 14.55
N CYS A 53 -2.47 8.55 13.66
CA CYS A 53 -2.92 7.27 13.11
C CYS A 53 -3.02 6.18 14.19
N SER A 54 -2.02 6.08 15.07
CA SER A 54 -2.01 5.10 16.15
C SER A 54 -3.18 5.28 17.12
N PHE A 55 -3.52 6.53 17.45
CA PHE A 55 -4.65 6.83 18.31
C PHE A 55 -5.98 6.48 17.65
N GLY A 56 -6.13 6.80 16.36
CA GLY A 56 -7.30 6.40 15.58
C GLY A 56 -7.47 4.89 15.49
N PHE A 57 -6.39 4.15 15.24
CA PHE A 57 -6.41 2.69 15.19
C PHE A 57 -6.78 2.07 16.54
N LEU A 58 -6.23 2.60 17.64
CA LEU A 58 -6.55 2.14 18.99
C LEU A 58 -8.02 2.36 19.33
N ILE A 59 -8.58 3.53 19.02
CA ILE A 59 -10.00 3.82 19.28
C ILE A 59 -10.89 2.88 18.47
N MET A 60 -10.66 2.77 17.16
CA MET A 60 -11.48 1.92 16.30
C MET A 60 -11.38 0.44 16.69
N GLY A 61 -10.19 -0.03 17.05
CA GLY A 61 -9.96 -1.38 17.54
C GLY A 61 -10.67 -1.64 18.88
N PHE A 62 -10.60 -0.69 19.82
CA PHE A 62 -11.24 -0.82 21.12
C PHE A 62 -12.76 -0.84 21.00
N ILE A 63 -13.33 0.07 20.20
CA ILE A 63 -14.79 0.10 19.95
C ILE A 63 -15.25 -1.23 19.37
N GLY A 64 -14.55 -1.76 18.36
CA GLY A 64 -14.89 -3.05 17.76
C GLY A 64 -14.82 -4.22 18.75
N TYR A 65 -13.84 -4.20 19.66
CA TYR A 65 -13.69 -5.21 20.70
C TYR A 65 -14.84 -5.17 21.72
N ILE A 66 -15.19 -4.00 22.23
CA ILE A 66 -16.28 -3.83 23.20
C ILE A 66 -17.63 -4.23 22.58
N ILE A 67 -17.89 -3.79 21.34
CA ILE A 67 -19.06 -4.21 20.56
C ILE A 67 -19.15 -5.74 20.53
N LYS A 68 -18.07 -6.41 20.11
CA LYS A 68 -18.06 -7.88 20.04
C LYS A 68 -18.29 -8.53 21.39
N LEU A 69 -17.66 -8.03 22.46
CA LEU A 69 -17.84 -8.57 23.80
C LEU A 69 -19.28 -8.50 24.29
N VAL A 70 -20.01 -7.43 23.96
CA VAL A 70 -21.42 -7.27 24.36
C VAL A 70 -22.35 -8.14 23.50
N PHE A 71 -22.08 -8.25 22.20
CA PHE A 71 -22.94 -9.01 21.29
C PHE A 71 -22.85 -10.54 21.46
N ILE A 72 -21.71 -11.09 21.90
CA ILE A 72 -21.56 -12.54 22.15
C ILE A 72 -22.55 -13.08 23.20
N PRO A 73 -22.63 -12.55 24.43
CA PRO A 73 -23.59 -13.04 25.43
C PRO A 73 -25.04 -12.72 25.03
N ILE A 74 -25.30 -11.55 24.42
CA ILE A 74 -26.64 -11.21 23.93
C ILE A 74 -27.13 -12.25 22.92
N ASN A 75 -26.30 -12.58 21.92
CA ASN A 75 -26.67 -13.57 20.92
C ASN A 75 -26.86 -14.97 21.53
N ASN A 76 -26.05 -15.34 22.52
CA ASN A 76 -26.21 -16.62 23.22
C ASN A 76 -27.54 -16.71 24.01
N ILE A 77 -27.97 -15.62 24.67
CA ILE A 77 -29.25 -15.58 25.40
C ILE A 77 -30.45 -15.59 24.46
N PHE A 78 -30.41 -14.81 23.37
CA PHE A 78 -31.51 -14.74 22.41
C PHE A 78 -31.65 -16.02 21.58
N VAL A 79 -30.53 -16.58 21.08
CA VAL A 79 -30.58 -17.78 20.24
C VAL A 79 -30.78 -19.05 21.06
N GLY A 80 -30.34 -19.08 22.33
CA GLY A 80 -30.52 -20.22 23.23
C GLY A 80 -31.88 -20.25 23.95
N SER A 81 -32.70 -19.20 23.82
CA SER A 81 -34.06 -19.13 24.41
C SER A 81 -35.16 -19.61 23.46
N TYR A 82 -34.84 -19.97 22.22
CA TYR A 82 -35.75 -20.60 21.25
C TYR A 82 -35.34 -22.04 20.97
#